data_AF-A0A7V5VZ49-F1
#
_entry.id   AF-A0A7V5VZ49-F1
#
_cell.length_a   1.000
_cell.length_b   1.000
_cell.length_c   1.000
_cell.angle_alpha   90.00
_cell.angle_beta   90.00
_cell.angle_gamma   90.00
#
_symmetry.space_group_name_H-M   'P 1'
#
loop_
_entity.id
_entity.type
_entity.pdbx_description
1 polymer ?
#
loop_
_entity_poly.entity_id
_entity_poly.type
_entity_poly.pdbx_seq_one_letter_code
_entity_poly.pdbx_strand_id
1 'polypeptide(L)'
;MNKREVKLKNGKIIHLRHIQRQDVDCIWKIYNQVVDEGIYLPTFERVESMLEKLSWYNNLIEQENLCLVAVDPNLEINKNIVGQCTIENLDWETARHVATLGIL
;
A
#
# COMPACT_ATOMS: atom_id res chain seq x y z
N MET A 1 2.07 6.37 14.72
CA MET A 1 0.72 6.72 14.21
C MET A 1 -0.29 5.75 14.82
N ASN A 2 -1.41 6.24 15.36
CA ASN A 2 -2.39 5.41 16.06
C ASN A 2 -3.16 4.51 15.08
N LYS A 3 -3.27 3.23 15.42
CA LYS A 3 -4.09 2.24 14.72
C LYS A 3 -5.57 2.61 14.88
N ARG A 4 -6.33 2.68 13.79
CA ARG A 4 -7.77 2.96 13.81
C ARG A 4 -8.56 1.71 13.43
N GLU A 5 -9.50 1.30 14.28
CA GLU A 5 -10.41 0.21 13.97
C GLU A 5 -11.61 0.71 13.17
N VAL A 6 -12.02 -0.06 12.15
CA VAL A 6 -13.15 0.23 11.28
C VAL A 6 -13.96 -1.03 11.05
N LYS A 7 -15.28 -0.95 11.25
CA LYS A 7 -16.22 -2.01 10.89
C LYS A 7 -16.73 -1.76 9.46
N LEU A 8 -16.49 -2.71 8.57
CA LEU A 8 -16.97 -2.70 7.19
C LEU A 8 -18.47 -3.00 7.12
N LYS A 9 -19.10 -2.71 5.97
CA LYS A 9 -20.54 -2.95 5.73
C LYS A 9 -20.94 -4.42 5.90
N ASN A 10 -20.03 -5.36 5.60
CA ASN A 10 -20.24 -6.79 5.79
C ASN A 10 -20.00 -7.26 7.25
N GLY A 11 -19.76 -6.33 8.18
CA GLY A 11 -19.54 -6.62 9.59
C GLY A 11 -18.09 -6.95 9.96
N LYS A 12 -17.20 -7.12 8.97
CA LYS A 12 -15.77 -7.43 9.19
C LYS A 12 -15.07 -6.24 9.86
N ILE A 13 -14.19 -6.52 10.81
CA ILE A 13 -13.36 -5.52 11.48
C ILE A 13 -12.00 -5.44 10.78
N ILE A 14 -11.59 -4.24 10.41
CA ILE A 14 -10.30 -3.93 9.79
C ILE A 14 -9.57 -2.87 10.61
N HIS A 15 -8.26 -2.99 10.68
CA HIS A 15 -7.40 -1.99 11.29
C HIS A 15 -6.67 -1.18 10.23
N LEU A 16 -6.85 0.13 10.26
CA LEU A 16 -6.11 1.07 9.43
C LEU A 16 -4.89 1.59 10.19
N ARG A 17 -3.73 1.57 9.56
CA ARG A 17 -2.49 2.15 10.10
C ARG A 17 -1.55 2.53 8.98
N HIS A 18 -0.50 3.28 9.31
CA HIS A 18 0.60 3.49 8.37
C HIS A 18 1.31 2.16 8.07
N ILE A 19 1.84 2.04 6.86
CA ILE A 19 2.70 0.93 6.43
C ILE A 19 3.90 0.75 7.37
N GLN A 20 4.32 -0.50 7.53
CA GLN A 20 5.55 -0.91 8.19
C GLN A 20 6.38 -1.76 7.22
N ARG A 21 7.69 -1.79 7.41
CA ARG A 21 8.62 -2.54 6.55
C ARG A 21 8.24 -4.01 6.35
N GLN A 22 7.66 -4.65 7.36
CA GLN A 22 7.22 -6.05 7.29
C GLN A 22 6.01 -6.28 6.37
N ASP A 23 5.27 -5.22 6.02
CA ASP A 23 4.08 -5.31 5.16
C ASP A 23 4.41 -5.33 3.67
N VAL A 24 5.63 -4.95 3.32
CA VAL A 24 6.09 -4.73 1.93
C VAL A 24 5.75 -5.93 1.04
N ASP A 25 6.05 -7.14 1.48
CA ASP A 25 5.74 -8.34 0.71
C ASP A 25 4.24 -8.56 0.50
N CYS A 26 3.39 -8.19 1.46
CA CYS A 26 1.94 -8.33 1.30
C CYS A 26 1.41 -7.34 0.28
N ILE A 27 1.88 -6.10 0.31
CA ILE A 27 1.48 -5.04 -0.61
C ILE A 27 1.84 -5.42 -2.04
N TRP A 28 3.08 -5.86 -2.25
CA TRP A 28 3.52 -6.26 -3.59
C TRP A 28 2.82 -7.52 -4.10
N LYS A 29 2.36 -8.42 -3.21
CA LYS A 29 1.47 -9.51 -3.62
C LYS A 29 0.13 -8.99 -4.12
N ILE A 30 -0.49 -8.02 -3.44
CA ILE A 30 -1.74 -7.39 -3.90
C ILE A 30 -1.52 -6.70 -5.25
N TYR A 31 -0.44 -5.91 -5.38
CA TYR A 31 -0.08 -5.28 -6.64
C TYR A 31 0.05 -6.30 -7.78
N ASN A 32 0.81 -7.38 -7.58
CA ASN A 32 1.00 -8.39 -8.61
C ASN A 32 -0.33 -9.09 -8.97
N GLN A 33 -1.24 -9.28 -8.01
CA GLN A 33 -2.59 -9.79 -8.30
C GLN A 33 -3.38 -8.83 -9.19
N VAL A 34 -3.33 -7.52 -8.90
CA VAL A 34 -4.01 -6.50 -9.72
C VAL A 34 -3.38 -6.40 -11.12
N VAL A 35 -2.06 -6.59 -11.24
CA VAL A 35 -1.38 -6.70 -12.55
C VAL A 35 -1.86 -7.92 -13.32
N ASP A 36 -1.95 -9.09 -12.66
CA ASP A 36 -2.42 -10.33 -13.29
C ASP A 36 -3.86 -10.20 -13.82
N GLU A 37 -4.71 -9.38 -13.19
CA GLU A 37 -6.06 -9.10 -13.67
C GLU A 37 -6.07 -8.39 -15.04
N GLY A 38 -5.05 -7.57 -15.33
CA GLY A 38 -4.88 -6.89 -16.62
C GLY A 38 -5.92 -5.81 -16.93
N ILE A 39 -6.64 -5.32 -15.92
CA ILE A 39 -7.77 -4.39 -16.09
C ILE A 39 -7.43 -2.97 -15.64
N TYR A 40 -6.74 -2.83 -14.50
CA TYR A 40 -6.66 -1.54 -13.79
C TYR A 40 -5.33 -0.79 -13.95
N LEU A 41 -4.23 -1.52 -14.13
CA LEU A 41 -2.90 -0.94 -14.20
C LEU A 41 -2.37 -0.95 -15.64
N PRO A 42 -1.70 0.12 -16.10
CA PRO A 42 -1.10 0.20 -17.44
C PRO A 42 0.25 -0.55 -17.49
N THR A 43 0.37 -1.68 -16.81
CA THR A 43 1.57 -2.50 -16.72
C THR A 43 1.21 -3.97 -16.71
N PHE A 44 2.09 -4.79 -17.26
CA PHE A 44 1.96 -6.25 -17.30
C PHE A 44 3.09 -6.93 -16.51
N GLU A 45 3.99 -6.14 -15.91
CA GLU A 45 5.18 -6.65 -15.24
C GLU A 45 4.93 -6.76 -13.73
N ARG A 46 5.16 -7.97 -13.22
CA ARG A 46 5.13 -8.27 -11.79
C ARG A 46 6.43 -7.82 -11.15
N VAL A 47 6.34 -7.37 -9.90
CA VAL A 47 7.52 -7.05 -9.08
C VAL A 47 7.80 -8.21 -8.14
N GLU A 48 8.90 -8.93 -8.40
CA GLU A 48 9.31 -10.09 -7.61
C GLU A 48 10.55 -9.82 -6.74
N SER A 49 11.43 -8.92 -7.19
CA SER A 49 12.70 -8.61 -6.54
C SER A 49 12.53 -7.97 -5.16
N MET A 50 13.07 -8.59 -4.11
CA MET A 50 13.04 -8.01 -2.77
C MET A 50 13.77 -6.67 -2.68
N LEU A 51 14.82 -6.48 -3.52
CA LEU A 51 15.55 -5.23 -3.58
C LEU A 51 14.66 -4.08 -4.05
N GLU A 52 13.91 -4.30 -5.12
CA GLU A 52 12.99 -3.32 -5.70
C GLU A 52 11.86 -2.99 -4.72
N LYS A 53 11.27 -4.03 -4.13
CA LYS A 53 10.21 -3.91 -3.13
C LYS A 53 10.64 -3.05 -1.92
N LEU A 54 11.85 -3.28 -1.40
CA LEU A 54 12.42 -2.48 -0.30
C LEU A 54 12.82 -1.07 -0.75
N SER A 55 13.33 -0.91 -1.97
CA SER A 55 13.68 0.40 -2.52
C SER A 55 12.45 1.30 -2.57
N TRP A 56 11.32 0.78 -3.02
CA TRP A 56 10.05 1.51 -3.00
C TRP A 56 9.64 1.94 -1.60
N TYR A 57 9.69 1.02 -0.62
CA TYR A 57 9.36 1.34 0.77
C TYR A 57 10.27 2.44 1.34
N ASN A 58 11.58 2.34 1.09
CA ASN A 58 12.52 3.35 1.58
C ASN A 58 12.23 4.71 0.95
N ASN A 59 12.02 4.78 -0.37
CA ASN A 59 11.66 6.02 -1.07
C ASN A 59 10.37 6.62 -0.49
N LEU A 60 9.35 5.80 -0.24
CA LEU A 60 8.08 6.23 0.35
C LEU A 60 8.29 6.92 1.71
N ILE A 61 9.12 6.34 2.57
CA ILE A 61 9.42 6.91 3.89
C ILE A 61 10.32 8.14 3.80
N GLU A 62 11.35 8.12 2.94
CA GLU A 62 12.29 9.23 2.76
C GLU A 62 11.63 10.48 2.17
N GLN A 63 10.63 10.30 1.30
CA GLN A 63 9.86 11.39 0.71
C GLN A 63 8.68 11.86 1.57
N GLU A 64 8.54 11.32 2.79
CA GLU A 64 7.42 11.61 3.70
C GLU A 64 6.03 11.37 3.07
N ASN A 65 5.96 10.45 2.10
CA ASN A 65 4.70 10.05 1.48
C ASN A 65 3.87 9.21 2.47
N LEU A 66 2.55 9.29 2.34
CA LEU A 66 1.64 8.55 3.22
C LEU A 66 1.23 7.23 2.57
N CYS A 67 1.37 6.12 3.27
CA CYS A 67 0.75 4.85 2.89
C CYS A 67 -0.05 4.27 4.05
N LEU A 68 -1.38 4.22 3.88
CA LEU A 68 -2.28 3.58 4.80
C LEU A 68 -2.56 2.15 4.34
N VAL A 69 -2.41 1.20 5.25
CA VAL A 69 -2.72 -0.20 5.00
C VAL A 69 -3.96 -0.63 5.76
N ALA A 70 -4.79 -1.44 5.11
CA ALA A 70 -5.93 -2.11 5.70
C ALA A 70 -5.51 -3.50 6.18
N VAL A 71 -5.54 -3.72 7.49
CA VAL A 71 -5.09 -4.96 8.13
C VAL A 71 -6.29 -5.75 8.66
N ASP A 72 -6.47 -6.97 8.18
CA ASP A 72 -7.38 -7.95 8.78
C ASP A 72 -6.70 -8.64 9.96
N PRO A 73 -7.12 -8.39 11.22
CA PRO A 73 -6.49 -8.99 12.38
C PRO A 73 -6.63 -10.52 12.48
N ASN A 74 -7.52 -11.13 11.69
CA ASN A 74 -7.76 -12.57 11.72
C ASN A 74 -6.85 -13.36 10.79
N LEU A 75 -6.02 -12.67 10.00
CA LEU A 75 -5.07 -13.29 9.07
C LEU A 75 -3.65 -13.26 9.65
N GLU A 76 -2.82 -14.20 9.20
CA GLU A 76 -1.39 -14.24 9.55
C GLU A 76 -0.68 -12.95 9.16
N ILE A 77 0.35 -12.55 9.93
CA ILE A 77 1.07 -11.28 9.75
C ILE A 77 1.56 -11.05 8.31
N ASN A 78 1.90 -12.11 7.58
CA ASN A 78 2.42 -12.02 6.19
C ASN A 78 1.33 -12.18 5.11
N LYS A 79 0.06 -12.08 5.51
CA LYS A 79 -1.13 -12.20 4.65
C LYS A 79 -2.26 -11.28 5.10
N ASN A 80 -2.03 -10.43 6.10
CA ASN A 80 -3.08 -9.68 6.76
C ASN A 80 -3.37 -8.32 6.15
N ILE A 81 -2.52 -7.84 5.24
CA ILE A 81 -2.84 -6.65 4.46
C ILE A 81 -3.84 -7.07 3.38
N VAL A 82 -4.98 -6.38 3.35
CA VAL A 82 -6.09 -6.64 2.41
C VAL A 82 -6.35 -5.47 1.48
N GLY A 83 -5.52 -4.43 1.55
CA GLY A 83 -5.57 -3.26 0.69
C GLY A 83 -4.64 -2.17 1.21
N GLN A 84 -4.34 -1.20 0.35
CA GLN A 84 -3.57 -0.01 0.68
C GLN A 84 -4.10 1.24 -0.02
N CYS A 85 -3.71 2.39 0.52
CA CYS A 85 -3.94 3.71 -0.05
C CYS A 85 -2.66 4.53 0.09
N THR A 86 -2.08 4.97 -1.02
CA THR A 86 -0.90 5.83 -1.06
C THR A 86 -1.29 7.25 -1.44
N ILE A 87 -0.66 8.22 -0.79
CA ILE A 87 -0.69 9.64 -1.15
C ILE A 87 0.77 10.04 -1.33
N GLU A 88 1.14 10.29 -2.57
CA GLU A 88 2.51 10.57 -2.98
C GLU A 88 2.59 11.99 -3.56
N ASN A 89 3.56 12.77 -3.09
CA ASN A 89 3.77 14.11 -3.62
C ASN A 89 4.08 14.05 -5.12
N LEU A 90 3.56 15.01 -5.89
CA LEU A 90 4.03 15.19 -7.26
C LEU A 90 5.47 15.72 -7.23
N ASP A 91 6.35 15.12 -8.03
CA ASP A 91 7.77 15.51 -8.19
C ASP A 91 7.98 16.95 -8.72
N TRP A 92 6.90 17.69 -8.95
CA TRP A 92 6.97 19.10 -9.31
C TRP A 92 7.09 19.98 -8.06
N GLU A 93 8.30 20.50 -7.83
CA GLU A 93 8.66 21.23 -6.60
C GLU A 93 7.74 22.42 -6.24
N THR A 94 7.05 23.03 -7.21
CA THR A 94 6.13 24.15 -6.97
C THR A 94 4.71 23.70 -6.62
N ALA A 95 4.41 22.40 -6.72
CA ALA A 95 3.09 21.82 -6.51
C ALA A 95 3.01 20.94 -5.25
N ARG A 96 3.71 21.31 -4.17
CA ARG A 96 3.75 20.55 -2.89
C ARG A 96 2.40 20.29 -2.22
N HIS A 97 1.33 20.96 -2.67
CA HIS A 97 -0.04 20.77 -2.17
C HIS A 97 -0.83 19.76 -3.01
N VAL A 98 -0.24 19.26 -4.11
CA VAL A 98 -0.86 18.32 -5.04
C VAL A 98 -0.17 16.97 -4.86
N ALA A 99 -0.98 15.94 -4.74
CA ALA A 99 -0.51 14.58 -4.56
C ALA A 99 -1.28 13.62 -5.46
N THR A 100 -0.62 12.52 -5.83
CA THR A 100 -1.24 11.39 -6.52
C THR A 100 -1.81 10.43 -5.48
N LEU A 101 -3.04 9.99 -5.71
CA LEU A 101 -3.71 8.97 -4.90
C LEU A 101 -3.61 7.62 -5.59
N GLY A 102 -2.99 6.64 -4.94
CA GLY A 102 -3.00 5.24 -5.35
C GLY A 102 -3.87 4.40 -4.41
N ILE A 103 -4.68 3.50 -4.94
CA ILE A 103 -5.46 2.54 -4.13
C ILE A 103 -5.32 1.17 -4.77
N LEU A 104 -4.94 0.18 -3.95
CA LEU A 104 -4.85 -1.23 -4.31
C LEU A 104 -5.60 -2.08 -3.28
#